data_AF-A0A3D0PEG0-F1
#
_entry.id   AF-A0A3D0PEG0-F1
#
_cell.length_a   1.000
_cell.length_b   1.000
_cell.length_c   1.000
_cell.angle_alpha   90.00
_cell.angle_beta   90.00
_cell.angle_gamma   90.00
#
_symmetry.space_group_name_H-M   'P 1'
#
loop_
_entity.id
_entity.type
_entity.pdbx_description
1 polymer ?
#
loop_
_entity_poly.entity_id
_entity_poly.type
_entity_poly.pdbx_seq_one_letter_code
_entity_poly.pdbx_strand_id
1 'polypeptide(L)'
;METLKHNNKYEYAPASHPFMQEARAEAYKSGCGSRQIGAVIVNKETVIARGHNARDRVSSPCPRAIQNIPSGIGYNLCPECIEENHTEADALRNARLAGVDTENGEMYIFGHWW
;
A
#
# COMPACT_ATOMS: atom_id res chain seq x y z
N MET A 1 -0.91 26.68 -18.43
CA MET A 1 -0.95 25.45 -17.61
C MET A 1 0.44 25.25 -17.05
N GLU A 2 0.70 25.76 -15.86
CA GLU A 2 1.95 25.46 -15.15
C GLU A 2 1.90 23.99 -14.73
N THR A 3 2.87 23.22 -15.20
CA THR A 3 3.12 21.87 -14.72
C THR A 3 3.63 22.00 -13.28
N LEU A 4 2.77 21.69 -12.31
CA LEU A 4 3.17 21.48 -10.92
C LEU A 4 4.27 20.40 -10.91
N LYS A 5 5.52 20.81 -10.77
CA LYS A 5 6.64 19.91 -10.50
C LYS A 5 6.44 19.32 -9.11
N HIS A 6 5.73 18.19 -9.03
CA HIS A 6 5.66 17.40 -7.81
C HIS A 6 7.05 16.82 -7.58
N ASN A 7 7.73 17.33 -6.56
CA ASN A 7 9.04 16.85 -6.15
C ASN A 7 8.82 15.52 -5.39
N ASN A 8 8.53 14.45 -6.14
CA ASN A 8 8.28 13.12 -5.59
C ASN A 8 9.58 12.57 -4.99
N LYS A 9 9.86 12.97 -3.75
CA LYS A 9 11.02 12.52 -2.99
C LYS A 9 10.63 11.23 -2.28
N TYR A 10 11.34 10.15 -2.60
CA TYR A 10 11.26 8.90 -1.87
C TYR A 10 12.35 8.91 -0.78
N GLU A 11 11.95 8.69 0.47
CA GLU A 11 12.86 8.67 1.61
C GLU A 11 12.69 7.37 2.40
N TYR A 12 13.78 6.92 3.02
CA TYR A 12 13.74 5.80 3.95
C TYR A 12 13.50 6.29 5.36
N ALA A 13 12.31 6.02 5.89
CA ALA A 13 12.05 6.12 7.32
C ALA A 13 12.57 4.85 8.01
N PRO A 14 13.23 4.95 9.18
CA PRO A 14 13.64 3.77 9.93
C PRO A 14 12.41 2.97 10.37
N ALA A 15 12.57 1.64 10.51
CA ALA A 15 11.47 0.77 10.96
C ALA A 15 10.89 1.20 12.33
N SER A 16 11.69 1.84 13.18
CA SER A 16 11.26 2.39 14.48
C SER A 16 10.45 3.69 14.38
N HIS A 17 10.33 4.29 13.19
CA HIS A 17 9.54 5.51 13.02
C HIS A 17 8.07 5.25 13.38
N PRO A 18 7.39 6.12 14.15
CA PRO A 18 6.01 5.89 14.59
C PRO A 18 5.05 5.58 13.44
N PHE A 19 5.06 6.38 12.37
CA PHE A 19 4.21 6.14 11.20
C PHE A 19 4.58 4.88 10.39
N MET A 20 5.84 4.43 10.48
CA MET A 20 6.26 3.16 9.88
C MET A 20 5.73 1.96 10.69
N GLN A 21 5.64 2.09 12.02
CA GLN A 21 4.99 1.08 12.87
C GLN A 21 3.48 1.00 12.61
N GLU A 22 2.83 2.13 12.37
CA GLU A 22 1.42 2.17 11.94
C GLU A 22 1.22 1.48 10.58
N ALA A 23 2.06 1.78 9.59
CA ALA A 23 2.03 1.11 8.29
C ALA A 23 2.28 -0.41 8.41
N ARG A 24 3.20 -0.81 9.31
CA ARG A 24 3.44 -2.22 9.63
C ARG A 24 2.22 -2.92 10.23
N ALA A 25 1.49 -2.23 11.12
CA ALA A 25 0.25 -2.77 11.69
C ALA A 25 -0.82 -2.99 10.62
N GLU A 26 -0.92 -2.10 9.61
CA GLU A 26 -1.80 -2.32 8.46
C GLU A 26 -1.33 -3.48 7.59
N ALA A 27 -0.02 -3.66 7.39
CA ALA A 27 0.52 -4.76 6.57
C ALA A 27 0.05 -6.12 7.11
N TYR A 28 -0.04 -6.29 8.43
CA TYR A 28 -0.52 -7.53 9.05
C TYR A 28 -2.01 -7.85 8.81
N LYS A 29 -2.78 -6.90 8.26
CA LYS A 29 -4.18 -7.12 7.87
C LYS A 29 -4.32 -7.58 6.42
N SER A 30 -3.24 -7.50 5.63
CA SER A 30 -3.21 -7.90 4.22
C SER A 30 -3.74 -9.32 4.01
N GLY A 31 -4.66 -9.48 3.05
CA GLY A 31 -5.13 -10.78 2.59
C GLY A 31 -4.11 -11.54 1.74
N CYS A 32 -3.02 -10.89 1.31
CA CYS A 32 -2.04 -11.50 0.43
C CYS A 32 -1.14 -12.49 1.19
N GLY A 33 -1.17 -13.76 0.80
CA GLY A 33 -0.32 -14.80 1.40
C GLY A 33 1.17 -14.68 1.04
N SER A 34 1.54 -13.86 0.05
CA SER A 34 2.93 -13.74 -0.42
C SER A 34 3.64 -12.48 0.06
N ARG A 35 2.98 -11.32 -0.01
CA ARG A 35 3.56 -10.02 0.30
C ARG A 35 2.57 -9.23 1.12
N GLN A 36 2.84 -9.09 2.40
CA GLN A 36 2.05 -8.24 3.29
C GLN A 36 2.61 -6.82 3.21
N ILE A 37 1.82 -5.90 2.65
CA ILE A 37 2.18 -4.50 2.47
C ILE A 37 1.09 -3.65 3.12
N GLY A 38 1.50 -2.63 3.86
CA GLY A 38 0.60 -1.70 4.53
C GLY A 38 1.09 -0.27 4.40
N ALA A 39 0.17 0.69 4.43
CA ALA A 39 0.50 2.10 4.35
C ALA A 39 -0.41 2.95 5.23
N VAL A 40 0.13 4.11 5.60
CA VAL A 40 -0.62 5.21 6.18
C VAL A 40 -0.33 6.50 5.42
N ILE A 41 -1.36 7.31 5.23
CA ILE A 41 -1.23 8.69 4.74
C ILE A 41 -1.25 9.60 5.97
N VAL A 42 -0.25 10.46 6.07
CA VAL A 42 -0.04 11.39 7.17
C VAL A 42 -0.16 12.82 6.66
N ASN A 43 -0.90 13.66 7.38
CA ASN A 43 -0.96 15.09 7.14
C ASN A 43 -0.91 15.80 8.50
N LYS A 44 -0.03 16.79 8.67
CA LYS A 44 0.18 17.52 9.93
C LYS A 44 0.35 16.57 11.13
N GLU A 45 1.30 15.63 11.00
CA GLU A 45 1.65 14.62 12.01
C GLU A 45 0.50 13.68 12.42
N THR A 46 -0.60 13.67 11.66
CA THR A 46 -1.77 12.84 11.94
C THR A 46 -1.97 11.83 10.83
N VAL A 47 -2.22 10.57 11.19
CA VAL A 47 -2.66 9.55 10.22
C VAL A 47 -4.09 9.86 9.80
N ILE A 48 -4.27 10.24 8.53
CA ILE A 48 -5.57 10.61 7.95
C ILE A 48 -6.21 9.46 7.15
N ALA A 49 -5.41 8.54 6.65
CA ALA A 49 -5.91 7.35 5.95
C ALA A 49 -4.94 6.18 6.08
N ARG A 50 -5.45 4.98 5.83
CA ARG A 50 -4.75 3.70 6.03
C ARG A 50 -5.08 2.77 4.88
N GLY A 51 -4.18 1.88 4.52
CA GLY A 51 -4.47 0.85 3.54
C GLY A 51 -3.53 -0.34 3.62
N HIS A 52 -3.96 -1.44 3.02
CA HIS A 52 -3.15 -2.65 2.85
C HIS A 52 -3.55 -3.35 1.57
N ASN A 53 -2.61 -4.09 0.97
CA ASN A 53 -2.89 -4.82 -0.25
C ASN A 53 -3.79 -6.02 0.01
N ALA A 54 -4.56 -6.40 -1.00
CA ALA A 54 -5.56 -7.46 -0.90
C ALA A 54 -6.49 -7.25 0.31
N ARG A 55 -7.21 -6.11 0.31
CA ARG A 55 -8.15 -5.70 1.37
C ARG A 55 -9.08 -6.84 1.77
N ASP A 56 -9.63 -7.51 0.77
CA ASP A 56 -10.51 -8.66 0.98
C ASP A 56 -9.65 -9.93 0.95
N ARG A 57 -9.69 -10.69 2.06
CA ARG A 57 -8.95 -11.95 2.14
C ARG A 57 -9.51 -12.95 1.16
N VAL A 58 -8.73 -13.30 0.13
CA VAL A 58 -9.11 -14.34 -0.82
C VAL A 58 -8.96 -15.72 -0.15
N SER A 59 -9.98 -16.56 -0.26
CA SER A 59 -9.98 -17.93 0.28
C SER A 59 -9.07 -18.90 -0.50
N SER A 60 -8.67 -18.50 -1.71
CA SER A 60 -7.86 -19.30 -2.62
C SER A 60 -6.37 -18.91 -2.55
N PRO A 61 -5.44 -19.89 -2.55
CA PRO A 61 -4.01 -19.60 -2.61
C PRO A 61 -3.63 -18.83 -3.88
N CYS A 62 -2.61 -17.96 -3.76
CA CYS A 62 -2.08 -17.17 -4.88
C CYS A 62 -1.72 -18.09 -6.07
N PRO A 63 -2.35 -17.94 -7.26
CA PRO A 63 -2.11 -18.84 -8.39
C PRO A 63 -0.65 -18.88 -8.85
N ARG A 64 0.07 -17.77 -8.68
CA ARG A 64 1.50 -17.67 -8.98
C ARG A 64 2.36 -18.49 -8.03
N ALA A 65 2.00 -18.53 -6.75
CA ALA A 65 2.71 -19.33 -5.75
C ALA A 65 2.54 -20.83 -6.03
N ILE A 66 1.33 -21.27 -6.39
CA ILE A 66 1.04 -22.67 -6.75
C ILE A 66 1.86 -23.12 -7.96
N GLN A 67 2.02 -22.24 -8.95
CA GLN A 67 2.73 -22.50 -10.19
C GLN A 67 4.25 -22.21 -10.11
N ASN A 68 4.77 -21.82 -8.94
CA ASN A 68 6.18 -21.41 -8.75
C ASN A 68 6.65 -20.34 -9.75
N ILE A 69 5.76 -19.39 -10.09
CA ILE A 69 6.08 -18.33 -11.04
C ILE A 69 7.01 -17.30 -10.39
N PRO A 70 8.17 -16.99 -10.99
CA PRO A 70 9.08 -15.97 -10.49
C PRO A 70 8.44 -14.58 -10.31
N SER A 71 9.06 -13.77 -9.44
CA SER A 71 8.78 -12.33 -9.36
C SER A 71 8.99 -11.67 -10.73
N GLY A 72 8.24 -10.62 -11.03
CA GLY A 72 8.36 -9.88 -12.29
C GLY A 72 7.49 -10.39 -13.45
N ILE A 73 6.88 -11.58 -13.38
CA ILE A 73 6.05 -12.12 -14.46
C ILE A 73 4.72 -12.73 -13.95
N GLY A 74 3.71 -12.80 -14.81
CA GLY A 74 2.44 -13.46 -14.51
C GLY A 74 1.53 -12.73 -13.51
N TYR A 75 1.70 -11.43 -13.32
CA TYR A 75 0.85 -10.61 -12.42
C TYR A 75 -0.64 -10.71 -12.78
N ASN A 76 -0.96 -10.83 -14.07
CA ASN A 76 -2.31 -11.02 -14.60
C ASN A 76 -3.01 -12.31 -14.12
N LEU A 77 -2.28 -13.26 -13.54
CA LEU A 77 -2.85 -14.49 -13.00
C LEU A 77 -3.38 -14.32 -11.57
N CYS A 78 -3.02 -13.23 -10.89
CA CYS A 78 -3.41 -12.96 -9.52
C CYS A 78 -4.38 -11.77 -9.50
N PRO A 79 -5.65 -11.96 -9.09
CA PRO A 79 -6.61 -10.85 -9.04
C PRO A 79 -6.21 -9.77 -8.03
N GLU A 80 -5.33 -10.09 -7.07
CA GLU A 80 -4.81 -9.14 -6.09
C GLU A 80 -3.58 -8.34 -6.56
N CYS A 81 -3.02 -8.67 -7.73
CA CYS A 81 -1.88 -7.95 -8.32
C CYS A 81 -2.32 -6.85 -9.32
N ILE A 82 -3.56 -6.40 -9.21
CA ILE A 82 -4.09 -5.26 -9.96
C ILE A 82 -3.93 -3.98 -9.13
N GLU A 83 -3.81 -2.84 -9.80
CA GLU A 83 -3.51 -1.55 -9.18
C GLU A 83 -4.53 -1.17 -8.09
N GLU A 84 -5.80 -1.52 -8.26
CA GLU A 84 -6.87 -1.19 -7.31
C GLU A 84 -6.72 -1.90 -5.95
N ASN A 85 -6.04 -3.05 -5.95
CA ASN A 85 -5.79 -3.88 -4.78
C ASN A 85 -4.40 -3.65 -4.17
N HIS A 86 -3.63 -2.70 -4.73
CA HIS A 86 -2.40 -2.24 -4.12
C HIS A 86 -2.69 -1.40 -2.88
N THR A 87 -1.73 -1.42 -1.96
CA THR A 87 -1.79 -0.71 -0.68
C THR A 87 -2.00 0.79 -0.88
N GLU A 88 -1.33 1.38 -1.87
CA GLU A 88 -1.35 2.81 -2.18
C GLU A 88 -2.75 3.24 -2.63
N ALA A 89 -3.34 2.47 -3.57
CA ALA A 89 -4.70 2.68 -4.04
C ALA A 89 -5.73 2.48 -2.92
N ASP A 90 -5.49 1.51 -2.03
CA ASP A 90 -6.34 1.25 -0.88
C ASP A 90 -6.37 2.42 0.12
N ALA A 91 -5.20 2.99 0.41
CA ALA A 91 -5.07 4.14 1.29
C ALA A 91 -5.74 5.39 0.71
N LEU A 92 -5.55 5.68 -0.58
CA LEU A 92 -6.21 6.79 -1.27
C LEU A 92 -7.74 6.60 -1.36
N ARG A 93 -8.19 5.38 -1.62
CA ARG A 93 -9.62 5.03 -1.60
C ARG A 93 -10.21 5.28 -0.21
N ASN A 94 -9.54 4.86 0.86
CA ASN A 94 -10.00 5.09 2.22
C ASN A 94 -10.02 6.58 2.58
N ALA A 95 -9.03 7.36 2.15
CA ALA A 95 -9.04 8.81 2.32
C ALA A 95 -10.28 9.45 1.66
N ARG A 96 -10.54 9.07 0.41
CA ARG A 96 -11.72 9.53 -0.33
C ARG A 96 -13.03 9.16 0.35
N LEU A 97 -13.16 7.91 0.83
CA LEU A 97 -14.36 7.44 1.54
C LEU A 97 -14.57 8.16 2.88
N ALA A 98 -13.48 8.51 3.56
CA ALA A 98 -13.52 9.29 4.80
C ALA A 98 -13.74 10.80 4.57
N GLY A 99 -13.73 11.27 3.32
CA GLY A 99 -13.87 12.68 3.00
C GLY A 99 -12.69 13.54 3.45
N VAL A 100 -11.50 12.96 3.58
CA VAL A 100 -10.27 13.66 3.96
C VAL A 100 -9.42 13.97 2.74
N ASP A 101 -8.83 15.17 2.74
CA ASP A 101 -7.92 15.61 1.70
C ASP A 101 -6.51 15.07 1.94
N THR A 102 -5.90 14.50 0.89
CA THR A 102 -4.55 13.95 0.92
C THR A 102 -3.52 14.89 0.31
N GLU A 103 -3.92 16.06 -0.18
CA GLU A 103 -3.00 17.04 -0.75
C GLU A 103 -1.91 17.43 0.27
N ASN A 104 -0.66 17.48 -0.21
CA ASN A 104 0.55 17.70 0.60
C ASN A 104 0.79 16.67 1.72
N GLY A 105 0.06 15.55 1.73
CA GLY A 105 0.27 14.45 2.66
C GLY A 105 1.48 13.59 2.28
N GLU A 106 2.02 12.90 3.27
CA GLU A 106 3.11 11.94 3.12
C GLU A 106 2.56 10.52 3.26
N MET A 107 3.01 9.59 2.41
CA MET A 107 2.65 8.18 2.55
C MET A 107 3.82 7.39 3.11
N TYR A 108 3.60 6.71 4.24
CA TYR A 108 4.54 5.75 4.81
C TYR A 108 4.10 4.35 4.42
N ILE A 109 4.99 3.59 3.78
CA ILE A 109 4.71 2.23 3.30
C ILE A 109 5.65 1.25 3.98
N PHE A 110 5.09 0.18 4.55
CA PHE A 110 5.84 -0.93 5.13
C PHE A 110 5.63 -2.21 4.30
N GLY A 111 6.71 -2.95 4.07
CA GLY A 111 6.68 -4.25 3.40
C GLY A 111 7.58 -4.29 2.18
N HIS A 112 7.10 -4.91 1.11
CA HIS A 112 7.80 -4.99 -0.17
C HIS A 112 7.65 -3.67 -0.94
N TRP A 113 8.75 -3.14 -1.47
CA TRP A 113 8.77 -1.84 -2.15
C TRP A 113 9.48 -1.88 -3.52
N TRP A 114 9.55 -3.05 -4.16
CA TRP A 114 10.14 -3.25 -5.49
C TRP A 114 9.38 -4.26 -6.35
#